data_AF-E3RTU6-F1
#
_entry.id   AF-E3RTU6-F1
#
_cell.length_a   1.000
_cell.length_b   1.000
_cell.length_c   1.000
_cell.angle_alpha   90.00
_cell.angle_beta   90.00
_cell.angle_gamma   90.00
#
_symmetry.space_group_name_H-M   'P 1'
#
loop_
_entity.id
_entity.type
_entity.pdbx_description
1 polymer ?
#
loop_
_entity_poly.entity_id
_entity_poly.type
_entity_poly.pdbx_seq_one_letter_code
_entity_poly.pdbx_strand_id
1 'polypeptide(L)'
;MPCLQQMQVPRIALAKQKFETCSRSWMYTSLQPSFWPHPTEVEYTVEVPDDIIIKAFFAMTTLIDDLSRLRAEVAELWAKHNAGELDLATVSVATNTAIELARSLEANVYPAYKHFNEIIPFHELSWAGICHSYEIDIHQKKSYADDYNYNAYDLADAFFINSRKALRVFPGNYSPGDLANYNGKWGRFDEKASKLPTSNKDKYLRDKSTLQEMLQDLPLLHNRPGIVEDQFVFSFAAARESYSHENTKPPPVWTAFAAQIYFNILYSTKVGAGWEQMRNTAASLQRYVNAHPQACTNLKTVLKPVNEILAADPIATMRRALGSKYTDYTIWRRNPTTCGL
;
A
#
# COMPACT_ATOMS: atom_id res chain seq x y z
N MET A 1 14.56 -4.35 27.73
CA MET A 1 14.09 -3.01 28.14
C MET A 1 12.57 -3.00 28.06
N PRO A 2 11.82 -2.89 29.17
CA PRO A 2 10.37 -3.02 29.16
C PRO A 2 9.70 -1.64 29.16
N CYS A 3 9.13 -1.22 28.02
CA CYS A 3 8.24 -0.04 28.00
C CYS A 3 7.22 -0.01 26.84
N LEU A 4 6.94 -1.13 26.16
CA LEU A 4 6.07 -1.15 24.97
C LEU A 4 4.73 -1.90 25.13
N GLN A 5 4.45 -2.54 26.27
CA GLN A 5 3.26 -3.41 26.40
C GLN A 5 2.05 -2.82 27.13
N GLN A 6 2.06 -1.54 27.55
CA GLN A 6 0.94 -0.98 28.34
C GLN A 6 0.16 0.19 27.72
N MET A 7 0.40 0.55 26.45
CA MET A 7 -0.26 1.74 25.85
C MET A 7 -1.33 1.49 24.77
N GLN A 8 -1.52 0.25 24.28
CA GLN A 8 -2.43 0.00 23.15
C GLN A 8 -3.86 -0.42 23.53
N VAL A 9 -4.05 -1.17 24.61
CA VAL A 9 -5.36 -1.75 24.96
C VAL A 9 -6.40 -0.73 25.50
N PRO A 10 -6.04 0.27 26.33
CA PRO A 10 -7.04 1.19 26.89
C PRO A 10 -7.63 2.18 25.86
N ARG A 11 -6.91 2.48 24.78
CA ARG A 11 -7.29 3.50 23.79
C ARG A 11 -8.38 3.02 22.82
N ILE A 12 -8.41 1.72 22.50
CA ILE A 12 -9.39 1.13 21.58
C ILE A 12 -10.76 0.93 22.26
N ALA A 13 -10.78 0.56 23.55
CA ALA A 13 -12.03 0.47 24.32
C ALA A 13 -12.67 1.86 24.55
N LEU A 14 -11.85 2.88 24.82
CA LEU A 14 -12.30 4.26 24.93
C LEU A 14 -12.77 4.83 23.58
N ALA A 15 -12.15 4.40 22.47
CA ALA A 15 -12.60 4.73 21.12
C ALA A 15 -13.97 4.11 20.80
N LYS A 16 -14.24 2.86 21.20
CA LYS A 16 -15.58 2.22 21.07
C LYS A 16 -16.67 3.00 21.81
N GLN A 17 -16.41 3.42 23.05
CA GLN A 17 -17.39 4.15 23.86
C GLN A 17 -17.63 5.59 23.33
N LYS A 18 -16.57 6.30 22.92
CA LYS A 18 -16.71 7.63 22.29
C LYS A 18 -17.37 7.55 20.90
N PHE A 19 -17.20 6.44 20.19
CA PHE A 19 -17.78 6.21 18.87
C PHE A 19 -19.30 6.06 18.90
N GLU A 20 -19.88 5.37 19.90
CA GLU A 20 -21.34 5.26 20.06
C GLU A 20 -22.01 6.63 20.30
N THR A 21 -21.31 7.56 20.94
CA THR A 21 -21.83 8.91 21.23
C THR A 21 -21.61 9.89 20.06
N CYS A 22 -20.48 9.77 19.35
CA CYS A 22 -20.08 10.70 18.29
C CYS A 22 -20.70 10.36 16.92
N SER A 23 -20.90 9.07 16.61
CA SER A 23 -21.51 8.64 15.33
C SER A 23 -22.92 9.20 15.15
N ARG A 24 -23.71 9.23 16.24
CA ARG A 24 -25.05 9.83 16.24
C ARG A 24 -25.02 11.33 15.97
N SER A 25 -24.06 12.08 16.52
CA SER A 25 -24.03 13.54 16.37
C SER A 25 -23.58 13.99 14.98
N TRP A 26 -22.64 13.28 14.35
CA TRP A 26 -22.12 13.65 13.02
C TRP A 26 -23.11 13.33 11.89
N MET A 27 -23.84 12.21 12.02
CA MET A 27 -24.85 11.77 11.05
C MET A 27 -25.94 12.82 10.76
N TYR A 28 -26.37 13.59 11.76
CA TYR A 28 -27.43 14.61 11.58
C TYR A 28 -26.93 15.88 10.87
N THR A 29 -25.63 16.17 10.89
CA THR A 29 -25.10 17.47 10.40
C THR A 29 -24.62 17.41 8.95
N SER A 30 -24.19 16.24 8.45
CA SER A 30 -23.60 16.09 7.11
C SER A 30 -24.61 15.85 5.96
N LEU A 31 -25.91 15.77 6.26
CA LEU A 31 -26.97 15.43 5.30
C LEU A 31 -27.99 16.55 5.04
N GLN A 32 -27.76 17.80 5.48
CA GLN A 32 -28.71 18.89 5.21
C GLN A 32 -28.34 19.70 3.95
N PRO A 33 -29.23 19.77 2.94
CA PRO A 33 -29.05 20.67 1.79
C PRO A 33 -29.34 22.13 2.15
N SER A 34 -28.58 23.05 1.56
CA SER A 34 -28.75 24.50 1.68
C SER A 34 -30.12 24.99 1.19
N PHE A 35 -30.77 25.83 1.99
CA PHE A 35 -32.06 26.49 1.76
C PHE A 35 -32.16 27.23 0.42
N TRP A 36 -33.00 26.74 -0.50
CA TRP A 36 -33.86 27.54 -1.42
C TRP A 36 -35.11 26.70 -1.79
N PRO A 37 -36.33 27.28 -1.84
CA PRO A 37 -37.56 26.51 -2.01
C PRO A 37 -37.84 26.22 -3.50
N HIS A 38 -37.87 24.95 -3.86
CA HIS A 38 -38.47 24.45 -5.10
C HIS A 38 -39.61 23.46 -4.80
N PRO A 39 -40.58 23.29 -5.72
CA PRO A 39 -41.85 22.63 -5.45
C PRO A 39 -41.65 21.17 -5.05
N THR A 40 -42.45 20.71 -4.10
CA THR A 40 -42.35 19.45 -3.37
C THR A 40 -42.50 18.24 -4.29
N GLU A 41 -41.42 17.79 -4.92
CA GLU A 41 -41.24 16.41 -5.31
C GLU A 41 -40.89 15.64 -4.02
N VAL A 42 -41.76 14.73 -3.59
CA VAL A 42 -41.49 13.90 -2.42
C VAL A 42 -40.42 12.89 -2.79
N GLU A 43 -39.16 13.30 -2.64
CA GLU A 43 -38.01 12.41 -2.70
C GLU A 43 -38.10 11.45 -1.52
N TYR A 44 -38.49 10.19 -1.80
CA TYR A 44 -38.46 9.12 -0.80
C TYR A 44 -36.99 8.80 -0.47
N THR A 45 -36.45 9.46 0.55
CA THR A 45 -35.19 9.03 1.17
C THR A 45 -35.47 7.73 1.91
N VAL A 46 -35.05 6.60 1.32
CA VAL A 46 -35.03 5.32 2.05
C VAL A 46 -34.06 5.49 3.21
N GLU A 47 -34.59 5.54 4.44
CA GLU A 47 -33.78 5.50 5.65
C GLU A 47 -32.94 4.21 5.63
N VAL A 48 -31.62 4.34 5.52
CA VAL A 48 -30.72 3.20 5.71
C VAL A 48 -30.82 2.84 7.19
N PRO A 49 -31.27 1.62 7.55
CA PRO A 49 -31.40 1.24 8.96
C PRO A 49 -30.07 1.45 9.68
N ASP A 50 -30.11 2.10 10.85
CA ASP A 50 -28.92 2.40 11.68
C ASP A 50 -28.03 1.16 11.91
N ASP A 51 -28.64 -0.02 11.98
CA ASP A 51 -27.95 -1.31 12.11
C ASP A 51 -27.00 -1.62 10.95
N ILE A 52 -27.30 -1.17 9.73
CA ILE A 52 -26.48 -1.43 8.53
C ILE A 52 -25.21 -0.58 8.57
N ILE A 53 -25.33 0.71 8.92
CA ILE A 53 -24.16 1.59 9.00
C ILE A 53 -23.24 1.19 10.15
N ILE A 54 -23.79 0.83 11.31
CA ILE A 54 -23.01 0.33 12.46
C ILE A 54 -22.24 -0.93 12.07
N LYS A 55 -22.89 -1.89 11.39
CA LYS A 55 -22.23 -3.11 10.89
C LYS A 55 -21.09 -2.79 9.92
N ALA A 56 -21.28 -1.84 9.01
CA ALA A 56 -20.24 -1.44 8.06
C ALA A 56 -19.01 -0.83 8.76
N PHE A 57 -19.22 0.08 9.71
CA PHE A 57 -18.14 0.68 10.50
C PHE A 57 -17.43 -0.35 11.38
N PHE A 58 -18.18 -1.27 12.00
CA PHE A 58 -17.61 -2.37 12.77
C PHE A 58 -16.73 -3.28 11.90
N ALA A 59 -17.21 -3.66 10.72
CA ALA A 59 -16.48 -4.46 9.76
C ALA A 59 -15.19 -3.77 9.29
N MET A 60 -15.26 -2.47 8.95
CA MET A 60 -14.09 -1.68 8.55
C MET A 60 -13.07 -1.56 9.69
N THR A 61 -13.51 -1.22 10.91
CA THR A 61 -12.61 -1.08 12.07
C THR A 61 -11.93 -2.41 12.41
N THR A 62 -12.67 -3.52 12.33
CA THR A 62 -12.12 -4.86 12.54
C THR A 62 -11.06 -5.20 11.48
N LEU A 63 -11.34 -4.91 10.20
CA LEU A 63 -10.36 -5.09 9.13
C LEU A 63 -9.10 -4.27 9.37
N ILE A 64 -9.22 -2.98 9.71
CA ILE A 64 -8.07 -2.11 9.96
C ILE A 64 -7.23 -2.60 11.15
N ASP A 65 -7.87 -3.12 12.21
CA ASP A 65 -7.18 -3.74 13.35
C ASP A 65 -6.41 -4.99 12.94
N ASP A 66 -7.06 -5.92 12.22
CA ASP A 66 -6.40 -7.14 11.73
C ASP A 66 -5.22 -6.84 10.80
N LEU A 67 -5.39 -5.90 9.87
CA LEU A 67 -4.31 -5.44 8.98
C LEU A 67 -3.18 -4.77 9.76
N SER A 68 -3.48 -4.02 10.82
CA SER A 68 -2.47 -3.42 11.69
C SER A 68 -1.64 -4.47 12.43
N ARG A 69 -2.27 -5.57 12.87
CA ARG A 69 -1.58 -6.71 13.47
C ARG A 69 -0.68 -7.41 12.46
N LEU A 70 -1.18 -7.67 11.24
CA LEU A 70 -0.34 -8.23 10.16
C LEU A 70 0.85 -7.33 9.82
N ARG A 71 0.66 -6.00 9.80
CA ARG A 71 1.76 -5.03 9.59
C ARG A 71 2.85 -5.18 10.65
N ALA A 72 2.47 -5.36 11.90
CA ALA A 72 3.40 -5.53 13.01
C ALA A 72 4.19 -6.84 12.90
N GLU A 73 3.53 -7.95 12.58
CA GLU A 73 4.18 -9.26 12.39
C GLU A 73 5.20 -9.21 11.24
N VAL A 74 4.83 -8.63 10.10
CA VAL A 74 5.76 -8.45 8.96
C VAL A 74 6.96 -7.59 9.39
N ALA A 75 6.74 -6.50 10.13
CA ALA A 75 7.84 -5.66 10.61
C ALA A 75 8.79 -6.42 11.54
N GLU A 76 8.28 -7.30 12.41
CA GLU A 76 9.11 -8.15 13.28
C GLU A 76 9.96 -9.14 12.47
N LEU A 77 9.37 -9.79 11.46
CA LEU A 77 10.09 -10.73 10.59
C LEU A 77 11.23 -10.03 9.84
N TRP A 78 10.98 -8.83 9.30
CA TRP A 78 12.02 -8.06 8.64
C TRP A 78 13.10 -7.56 9.61
N ALA A 79 12.75 -7.25 10.86
CA ALA A 79 13.73 -6.94 11.90
C ALA A 79 14.65 -8.15 12.19
N LYS A 80 14.10 -9.36 12.28
CA LYS A 80 14.87 -10.62 12.43
C LYS A 80 15.76 -10.89 11.22
N HIS A 81 15.26 -10.65 10.00
CA HIS A 81 16.09 -10.73 8.80
C HIS A 81 17.27 -9.75 8.83
N ASN A 82 17.02 -8.49 9.21
CA ASN A 82 18.07 -7.48 9.34
C ASN A 82 19.11 -7.83 10.42
N ALA A 83 18.71 -8.58 11.46
CA ALA A 83 19.61 -9.12 12.47
C ALA A 83 20.38 -10.38 12.01
N GLY A 84 20.07 -10.91 10.82
CA GLY A 84 20.67 -12.13 10.28
C GLY A 84 20.05 -13.43 10.79
N GLU A 85 18.92 -13.37 11.51
CA GLU A 85 18.24 -14.53 12.09
C GLU A 85 17.35 -15.27 11.08
N LEU A 86 16.83 -14.56 10.08
CA LEU A 86 15.99 -15.12 9.01
C LEU A 86 16.59 -14.80 7.64
N ASP A 87 16.49 -15.74 6.70
CA ASP A 87 16.89 -15.50 5.32
C ASP A 87 15.85 -14.66 4.56
N LEU A 88 16.29 -14.06 3.45
CA LEU A 88 15.46 -13.19 2.63
C LEU A 88 14.25 -13.91 2.04
N ALA A 89 14.39 -15.19 1.66
CA ALA A 89 13.30 -15.94 1.05
C ALA A 89 12.20 -16.19 2.08
N THR A 90 12.57 -16.57 3.31
CA THR A 90 11.60 -16.75 4.41
C THR A 90 10.77 -15.50 4.66
N VAL A 91 11.39 -14.33 4.81
CA VAL A 91 10.64 -13.09 5.08
C VAL A 91 9.87 -12.59 3.86
N SER A 92 10.35 -12.87 2.65
CA SER A 92 9.66 -12.50 1.40
C SER A 92 8.39 -13.34 1.18
N VAL A 93 8.47 -14.65 1.42
CA VAL A 93 7.30 -15.54 1.39
C VAL A 93 6.28 -15.10 2.45
N ALA A 94 6.71 -14.90 3.70
CA ALA A 94 5.81 -14.46 4.77
C ALA A 94 5.14 -13.12 4.46
N THR A 95 5.86 -12.18 3.84
CA THR A 95 5.31 -10.89 3.40
C THR A 95 4.23 -11.06 2.34
N ASN A 96 4.47 -11.88 1.31
CA ASN A 96 3.45 -12.17 0.29
C ASN A 96 2.23 -12.87 0.89
N THR A 97 2.44 -13.85 1.76
CA THR A 97 1.35 -14.52 2.48
C THR A 97 0.54 -13.53 3.33
N ALA A 98 1.17 -12.55 3.99
CA ALA A 98 0.46 -11.53 4.74
C ALA A 98 -0.40 -10.62 3.85
N ILE A 99 0.08 -10.28 2.65
CA ILE A 99 -0.70 -9.49 1.67
C ILE A 99 -1.86 -10.32 1.09
N GLU A 100 -1.65 -11.60 0.80
CA GLU A 100 -2.73 -12.50 0.39
C GLU A 100 -3.80 -12.66 1.48
N LEU A 101 -3.36 -12.81 2.74
CA LEU A 101 -4.26 -12.89 3.88
C LEU A 101 -5.06 -11.60 4.06
N ALA A 102 -4.42 -10.43 3.92
CA ALA A 102 -5.09 -9.13 3.95
C ALA A 102 -6.22 -9.04 2.91
N ARG A 103 -5.97 -9.51 1.68
CA ARG A 103 -6.98 -9.59 0.63
C ARG A 103 -8.13 -10.53 0.99
N SER A 104 -7.83 -11.69 1.58
CA SER A 104 -8.85 -12.64 2.03
C SER A 104 -9.70 -12.08 3.19
N LEU A 105 -9.08 -11.42 4.17
CA LEU A 105 -9.77 -10.75 5.27
C LEU A 105 -10.72 -9.68 4.76
N GLU A 106 -10.26 -8.84 3.83
CA GLU A 106 -11.12 -7.82 3.21
C GLU A 106 -12.30 -8.48 2.48
N ALA A 107 -12.07 -9.52 1.69
CA ALA A 107 -13.13 -10.22 0.97
C ALA A 107 -14.22 -10.77 1.91
N ASN A 108 -13.85 -11.22 3.10
CA ASN A 108 -14.79 -11.73 4.10
C ASN A 108 -15.67 -10.63 4.71
N VAL A 109 -15.11 -9.43 4.92
CA VAL A 109 -15.84 -8.32 5.54
C VAL A 109 -16.50 -7.37 4.52
N TYR A 110 -16.09 -7.41 3.25
CA TYR A 110 -16.58 -6.56 2.18
C TYR A 110 -18.12 -6.54 2.07
N PRO A 111 -18.84 -7.68 2.16
CA PRO A 111 -20.30 -7.68 2.10
C PRO A 111 -20.97 -6.75 3.13
N ALA A 112 -20.35 -6.54 4.30
CA ALA A 112 -20.91 -5.72 5.36
C ALA A 112 -20.87 -4.21 5.06
N TYR A 113 -19.95 -3.76 4.19
CA TYR A 113 -19.83 -2.34 3.82
C TYR A 113 -19.92 -2.08 2.30
N LYS A 114 -20.20 -3.12 1.50
CA LYS A 114 -20.32 -3.05 0.04
C LYS A 114 -21.27 -1.95 -0.42
N HIS A 115 -22.47 -1.89 0.15
CA HIS A 115 -23.50 -0.91 -0.22
C HIS A 115 -22.97 0.53 -0.12
N PHE A 116 -22.28 0.86 0.98
CA PHE A 116 -21.68 2.18 1.15
C PHE A 116 -20.50 2.39 0.21
N ASN A 117 -19.62 1.40 0.06
CA ASN A 117 -18.41 1.52 -0.76
C ASN A 117 -18.70 1.73 -2.26
N GLU A 118 -19.86 1.28 -2.74
CA GLU A 118 -20.32 1.51 -4.11
C GLU A 118 -20.88 2.93 -4.33
N ILE A 119 -21.28 3.62 -3.25
CA ILE A 119 -21.84 4.99 -3.29
C ILE A 119 -20.75 6.02 -2.98
N ILE A 120 -19.96 5.77 -1.94
CA ILE A 120 -18.93 6.67 -1.43
C ILE A 120 -17.69 5.85 -1.06
N PRO A 121 -16.46 6.38 -1.19
CA PRO A 121 -15.26 5.69 -0.72
C PRO A 121 -15.30 5.43 0.81
N PHE A 122 -15.93 4.33 1.23
CA PHE A 122 -16.32 4.09 2.63
C PHE A 122 -15.13 4.02 3.58
N HIS A 123 -13.98 3.56 3.07
CA HIS A 123 -12.72 3.59 3.81
C HIS A 123 -12.30 5.03 4.17
N GLU A 124 -12.38 5.99 3.24
CA GLU A 124 -12.05 7.40 3.51
C GLU A 124 -13.10 8.04 4.43
N LEU A 125 -14.37 7.68 4.28
CA LEU A 125 -15.45 8.12 5.16
C LEU A 125 -15.24 7.64 6.60
N SER A 126 -14.85 6.37 6.77
CA SER A 126 -14.57 5.78 8.08
C SER A 126 -13.42 6.50 8.78
N TRP A 127 -12.34 6.78 8.05
CA TRP A 127 -11.23 7.59 8.57
C TRP A 127 -11.64 9.03 8.92
N ALA A 128 -12.44 9.68 8.08
CA ALA A 128 -12.95 11.03 8.34
C ALA A 128 -13.80 11.08 9.62
N GLY A 129 -14.69 10.11 9.82
CA GLY A 129 -15.50 9.99 11.03
C GLY A 129 -14.65 9.79 12.29
N ILE A 130 -13.59 8.96 12.21
CA ILE A 130 -12.65 8.81 13.31
C ILE A 130 -11.89 10.11 13.57
N CYS A 131 -11.36 10.79 12.56
CA CYS A 131 -10.68 12.08 12.73
C CYS A 131 -11.58 13.12 13.39
N HIS A 132 -12.85 13.18 13.00
CA HIS A 132 -13.83 14.08 13.60
C HIS A 132 -14.05 13.78 15.10
N SER A 133 -14.06 12.51 15.51
CA SER A 133 -14.15 12.12 16.92
C SER A 133 -12.95 12.55 17.77
N TYR A 134 -11.82 12.89 17.12
CA TYR A 134 -10.63 13.49 17.73
C TYR A 134 -10.54 15.00 17.50
N GLU A 135 -11.63 15.64 17.04
CA GLU A 135 -11.69 17.08 16.74
C GLU A 135 -10.68 17.53 15.65
N ILE A 136 -10.33 16.62 14.75
CA ILE A 136 -9.45 16.91 13.62
C ILE A 136 -10.28 17.05 12.35
N ASP A 137 -10.40 18.27 11.85
CA ASP A 137 -10.96 18.52 10.52
C ASP A 137 -9.91 18.20 9.44
N ILE A 138 -10.15 17.14 8.66
CA ILE A 138 -9.28 16.68 7.58
C ILE A 138 -9.21 17.67 6.40
N HIS A 139 -10.16 18.59 6.29
CA HIS A 139 -10.23 19.60 5.23
C HIS A 139 -9.56 20.92 5.59
N GLN A 140 -9.21 21.13 6.86
CA GLN A 140 -8.47 22.31 7.34
C GLN A 140 -6.98 22.23 6.95
N LYS A 141 -6.71 22.32 5.64
CA LYS A 141 -5.38 22.21 5.06
C LYS A 141 -4.55 23.48 5.30
N LYS A 142 -3.23 23.33 5.48
CA LYS A 142 -2.30 24.47 5.57
C LYS A 142 -1.99 25.08 4.20
N SER A 143 -2.08 24.28 3.13
CA SER A 143 -1.95 24.72 1.74
C SER A 143 -2.98 24.04 0.84
N TYR A 144 -3.42 24.73 -0.21
CA TYR A 144 -4.31 24.15 -1.23
C TYR A 144 -3.69 22.91 -1.91
N ALA A 145 -2.36 22.86 -2.00
CA ALA A 145 -1.65 21.72 -2.58
C ALA A 145 -1.58 20.50 -1.65
N ASP A 146 -1.95 20.63 -0.39
CA ASP A 146 -1.95 19.53 0.58
C ASP A 146 -3.12 18.58 0.29
N ASP A 147 -2.89 17.27 0.41
CA ASP A 147 -3.94 16.28 0.15
C ASP A 147 -5.01 16.30 1.26
N TYR A 148 -4.61 16.60 2.50
CA TYR A 148 -5.46 16.71 3.70
C TYR A 148 -4.73 17.47 4.83
N ASN A 149 -5.42 17.76 5.93
CA ASN A 149 -4.80 18.32 7.14
C ASN A 149 -3.82 17.32 7.79
N TYR A 150 -2.52 17.56 7.69
CA TYR A 150 -1.47 16.67 8.22
C TYR A 150 -1.45 16.50 9.75
N ASN A 151 -2.30 17.20 10.51
CA ASN A 151 -2.56 16.86 11.91
C ASN A 151 -3.26 15.49 12.03
N ALA A 152 -3.97 15.04 10.98
CA ALA A 152 -4.60 13.73 10.90
C ALA A 152 -3.64 12.60 10.48
N TYR A 153 -2.34 12.90 10.28
CA TYR A 153 -1.39 11.96 9.67
C TYR A 153 -1.29 10.63 10.40
N ASP A 154 -1.24 10.64 11.74
CA ASP A 154 -1.08 9.40 12.52
C ASP A 154 -2.32 8.50 12.40
N LEU A 155 -3.52 9.10 12.37
CA LEU A 155 -4.77 8.40 12.09
C LEU A 155 -4.82 7.92 10.63
N ALA A 156 -4.29 8.71 9.70
CA ALA A 156 -4.19 8.33 8.30
C ALA A 156 -3.19 7.18 8.06
N ASP A 157 -2.11 7.10 8.83
CA ASP A 157 -1.18 5.97 8.79
C ASP A 157 -1.82 4.71 9.37
N ALA A 158 -2.49 4.83 10.52
CA ALA A 158 -3.19 3.72 11.17
C ALA A 158 -4.31 3.14 10.28
N PHE A 159 -5.00 3.97 9.51
CA PHE A 159 -6.02 3.56 8.55
C PHE A 159 -5.46 3.30 7.15
N PHE A 160 -4.15 3.30 6.91
CA PHE A 160 -3.58 3.12 5.56
C PHE A 160 -4.09 4.14 4.51
N ILE A 161 -4.58 5.30 4.94
CA ILE A 161 -5.05 6.39 4.08
C ILE A 161 -3.89 7.09 3.40
N ASN A 162 -2.73 7.16 4.06
CA ASN A 162 -1.51 7.71 3.46
C ASN A 162 -1.12 6.94 2.20
N SER A 163 -0.92 5.62 2.32
CA SER A 163 -0.59 4.76 1.19
C SER A 163 -1.72 4.71 0.15
N ARG A 164 -2.99 4.73 0.57
CA ARG A 164 -4.15 4.81 -0.34
C ARG A 164 -4.13 6.07 -1.21
N LYS A 165 -3.97 7.25 -0.59
CA LYS A 165 -3.95 8.53 -1.32
C LYS A 165 -2.72 8.62 -2.22
N ALA A 166 -1.57 8.09 -1.79
CA ALA A 166 -0.37 7.98 -2.62
C ALA A 166 -0.60 7.05 -3.84
N LEU A 167 -1.27 5.91 -3.66
CA LEU A 167 -1.56 4.94 -4.71
C LEU A 167 -2.51 5.51 -5.76
N ARG A 168 -3.58 6.20 -5.34
CA ARG A 168 -4.62 6.78 -6.21
C ARG A 168 -4.08 7.73 -7.29
N VAL A 169 -2.95 8.37 -7.02
CA VAL A 169 -2.35 9.35 -7.92
C VAL A 169 -1.92 8.72 -9.24
N PHE A 170 -1.42 7.48 -9.22
CA PHE A 170 -0.86 6.87 -10.43
C PHE A 170 -1.94 6.41 -11.42
N PRO A 171 -2.95 5.61 -11.03
CA PRO A 171 -3.98 5.16 -11.96
C PRO A 171 -4.74 6.30 -12.63
N GLY A 172 -4.95 7.43 -11.91
CA GLY A 172 -5.57 8.62 -12.49
C GLY A 172 -4.73 9.36 -13.54
N ASN A 173 -3.45 9.03 -13.69
CA ASN A 173 -2.53 9.64 -14.66
C ASN A 173 -1.92 8.61 -15.63
N TYR A 174 -2.33 7.35 -15.56
CA TYR A 174 -1.81 6.28 -16.40
C TYR A 174 -2.71 6.05 -17.61
N SER A 175 -2.14 6.11 -18.82
CA SER A 175 -2.83 5.75 -20.06
C SER A 175 -2.35 4.37 -20.54
N PRO A 176 -3.25 3.41 -20.83
CA PRO A 176 -2.86 2.12 -21.39
C PRO A 176 -2.04 2.26 -22.67
N GLY A 177 -0.85 1.66 -22.71
CA GLY A 177 0.07 1.74 -23.86
C GLY A 177 1.19 2.76 -23.68
N ASP A 178 1.03 3.74 -22.79
CA ASP A 178 2.08 4.69 -22.44
C ASP A 178 2.90 4.17 -21.26
N LEU A 179 4.22 4.08 -21.44
CA LEU A 179 5.14 3.88 -20.32
C LEU A 179 5.21 5.18 -19.54
N ALA A 180 4.37 5.27 -18.51
CA ALA A 180 4.30 6.43 -17.63
C ALA A 180 5.70 6.77 -17.10
N ASN A 181 6.02 8.07 -17.05
CA ASN A 181 7.30 8.57 -16.55
C ASN A 181 7.03 9.64 -15.49
N TYR A 182 7.46 9.37 -14.26
CA TYR A 182 7.27 10.30 -13.18
C TYR A 182 8.15 11.55 -13.35
N ASN A 183 7.50 12.70 -13.46
CA ASN A 183 8.13 14.00 -13.72
C ASN A 183 8.83 14.63 -12.49
N GLY A 184 8.77 13.99 -11.31
CA GLY A 184 9.39 14.52 -10.09
C GLY A 184 8.55 15.57 -9.35
N LYS A 185 7.27 15.75 -9.68
CA LYS A 185 6.37 16.78 -9.10
C LYS A 185 6.36 16.84 -7.56
N TRP A 186 6.50 15.71 -6.88
CA TRP A 186 6.53 15.60 -5.41
C TRP A 186 7.93 15.33 -4.85
N GLY A 187 8.98 15.56 -5.64
CA GLY A 187 10.36 15.20 -5.30
C GLY A 187 10.75 13.83 -5.84
N ARG A 188 11.96 13.39 -5.53
CA ARG A 188 12.49 12.07 -5.90
C ARG A 188 12.97 11.31 -4.67
N PHE A 189 12.87 9.98 -4.70
CA PHE A 189 13.37 9.15 -3.60
C PHE A 189 14.90 9.16 -3.57
N ASP A 190 15.46 9.65 -2.47
CA ASP A 190 16.90 9.61 -2.19
C ASP A 190 17.24 8.37 -1.36
N GLU A 191 17.89 7.39 -2.02
CA GLU A 191 18.37 6.15 -1.39
C GLU A 191 19.47 6.38 -0.35
N LYS A 192 20.15 7.53 -0.41
CA LYS A 192 21.27 7.89 0.47
C LYS A 192 20.87 8.89 1.54
N ALA A 193 19.58 9.21 1.65
CA ALA A 193 19.09 10.17 2.63
C ALA A 193 19.50 9.75 4.04
N SER A 194 20.41 10.53 4.64
CA SER A 194 20.90 10.30 6.01
C SER A 194 19.97 10.87 7.07
N LYS A 195 19.01 11.73 6.67
CA LYS A 195 18.05 12.37 7.55
C LYS A 195 16.65 11.82 7.30
N LEU A 196 16.02 11.34 8.37
CA LEU A 196 14.62 10.97 8.33
C LEU A 196 13.74 12.23 8.26
N PRO A 197 12.61 12.19 7.53
CA PRO A 197 11.65 13.30 7.51
C PRO A 197 11.17 13.62 8.93
N THR A 198 11.19 14.89 9.30
CA THR A 198 10.82 15.34 10.64
C THR A 198 9.35 15.73 10.74
N SER A 199 8.75 16.26 9.67
CA SER A 199 7.34 16.63 9.65
C SER A 199 6.45 15.55 9.01
N ASN A 200 5.18 15.48 9.43
CA ASN A 200 4.20 14.55 8.86
C ASN A 200 3.96 14.80 7.36
N LYS A 201 4.02 16.06 6.93
CA LYS A 201 3.96 16.42 5.52
C LYS A 201 5.13 15.83 4.74
N ASP A 202 6.34 15.95 5.25
CA ASP A 202 7.54 15.45 4.57
C ASP A 202 7.56 13.92 4.52
N LYS A 203 7.09 13.24 5.59
CA LYS A 203 6.89 11.79 5.58
C LYS A 203 5.94 11.37 4.46
N TYR A 204 4.76 11.99 4.41
CA TYR A 204 3.76 11.70 3.38
C TYR A 204 4.26 11.98 1.96
N LEU A 205 4.94 13.10 1.74
CA LEU A 205 5.49 13.44 0.42
C LEU A 205 6.62 12.50 -0.01
N ARG A 206 7.44 12.03 0.94
CA ARG A 206 8.43 10.97 0.68
C ARG A 206 7.74 9.69 0.22
N ASP A 207 6.71 9.23 0.93
CA ASP A 207 5.96 8.02 0.56
C ASP A 207 5.32 8.17 -0.81
N LYS A 208 4.66 9.32 -1.04
CA LYS A 208 4.03 9.65 -2.32
C LYS A 208 5.03 9.62 -3.46
N SER A 209 6.14 10.34 -3.37
CA SER A 209 7.17 10.36 -4.42
C SER A 209 7.81 8.98 -4.65
N THR A 210 8.11 8.25 -3.57
CA THR A 210 8.69 6.90 -3.62
C THR A 210 7.78 5.93 -4.36
N LEU A 211 6.50 5.90 -4.00
CA LEU A 211 5.54 5.03 -4.65
C LEU A 211 5.33 5.45 -6.10
N GLN A 212 5.19 6.76 -6.37
CA GLN A 212 5.04 7.25 -7.73
C GLN A 212 6.22 6.91 -8.64
N GLU A 213 7.45 6.80 -8.12
CA GLU A 213 8.59 6.28 -8.89
C GLU A 213 8.46 4.78 -9.17
N MET A 214 8.13 3.98 -8.16
CA MET A 214 8.03 2.52 -8.31
C MET A 214 6.87 2.07 -9.20
N LEU A 215 5.70 2.71 -9.08
CA LEU A 215 4.50 2.35 -9.83
C LEU A 215 4.68 2.48 -11.35
N GLN A 216 5.62 3.31 -11.81
CA GLN A 216 5.91 3.45 -13.25
C GLN A 216 6.41 2.13 -13.85
N ASP A 217 7.13 1.32 -13.07
CA ASP A 217 7.81 0.11 -13.53
C ASP A 217 7.04 -1.17 -13.20
N LEU A 218 6.11 -1.14 -12.24
CA LEU A 218 5.29 -2.31 -11.88
C LEU A 218 4.48 -2.92 -13.05
N PRO A 219 3.91 -2.16 -14.00
CA PRO A 219 3.30 -2.73 -15.20
C PRO A 219 4.24 -3.64 -15.99
N LEU A 220 5.54 -3.34 -16.02
CA LEU A 220 6.54 -4.13 -16.74
C LEU A 220 6.82 -5.48 -16.05
N LEU A 221 6.68 -5.53 -14.72
CA LEU A 221 6.77 -6.79 -13.97
C LEU A 221 5.49 -7.61 -14.09
N HIS A 222 4.32 -6.96 -13.92
CA HIS A 222 3.04 -7.65 -13.98
C HIS A 222 2.80 -8.34 -15.34
N ASN A 223 3.17 -7.68 -16.44
CA ASN A 223 2.98 -8.21 -17.79
C ASN A 223 4.03 -9.26 -18.20
N ARG A 224 4.89 -9.72 -17.29
CA ARG A 224 5.87 -10.79 -17.53
C ARG A 224 5.51 -12.03 -16.71
N PRO A 225 4.60 -12.89 -17.21
CA PRO A 225 4.27 -14.13 -16.54
C PRO A 225 5.51 -15.04 -16.46
N GLY A 226 5.77 -15.61 -15.28
CA GLY A 226 6.65 -16.79 -15.14
C GLY A 226 7.96 -16.64 -14.36
N ILE A 227 8.16 -15.59 -13.55
CA ILE A 227 9.33 -15.55 -12.63
C ILE A 227 8.89 -15.81 -11.19
N VAL A 228 8.13 -14.92 -10.52
CA VAL A 228 7.30 -15.21 -9.33
C VAL A 228 6.22 -14.12 -9.22
N GLU A 229 5.02 -14.45 -8.74
CA GLU A 229 3.97 -13.47 -8.45
C GLU A 229 4.25 -12.77 -7.12
N ASP A 230 4.81 -11.56 -7.19
CA ASP A 230 4.94 -10.67 -6.04
C ASP A 230 3.59 -9.99 -5.77
N GLN A 231 3.05 -10.17 -4.58
CA GLN A 231 1.75 -9.67 -4.15
C GLN A 231 1.68 -8.14 -4.09
N PHE A 232 2.81 -7.45 -3.92
CA PHE A 232 2.83 -5.99 -4.10
C PHE A 232 2.59 -5.60 -5.56
N VAL A 233 3.22 -6.31 -6.51
CA VAL A 233 2.99 -6.10 -7.96
C VAL A 233 1.55 -6.44 -8.33
N PHE A 234 1.02 -7.53 -7.79
CA PHE A 234 -0.39 -7.90 -7.96
C PHE A 234 -1.35 -6.84 -7.38
N SER A 235 -1.04 -6.27 -6.20
CA SER A 235 -1.83 -5.19 -5.59
C SER A 235 -1.97 -3.96 -6.47
N PHE A 236 -0.92 -3.64 -7.23
CA PHE A 236 -0.96 -2.56 -8.20
C PHE A 236 -1.92 -2.87 -9.35
N ALA A 237 -1.87 -4.09 -9.90
CA ALA A 237 -2.76 -4.49 -10.99
C ALA A 237 -4.24 -4.43 -10.54
N ALA A 238 -4.54 -4.94 -9.34
CA ALA A 238 -5.88 -4.87 -8.75
C ALA A 238 -6.35 -3.43 -8.50
N ALA A 239 -5.47 -2.56 -8.00
CA ALA A 239 -5.77 -1.13 -7.84
C ALA A 239 -6.06 -0.48 -9.21
N ARG A 240 -5.24 -0.76 -10.22
CA ARG A 240 -5.43 -0.22 -11.59
C ARG A 240 -6.77 -0.65 -12.19
N GLU A 241 -7.16 -1.90 -12.07
CA GLU A 241 -8.45 -2.40 -12.57
C GLU A 241 -9.63 -1.66 -11.94
N SER A 242 -9.51 -1.28 -10.66
CA SER A 242 -10.53 -0.51 -9.95
C SER A 242 -10.68 0.93 -10.47
N TYR A 243 -9.63 1.47 -11.10
CA TYR A 243 -9.55 2.85 -11.59
C TYR A 243 -9.62 2.98 -13.13
N SER A 244 -9.92 1.92 -13.86
CA SER A 244 -10.01 1.98 -15.33
C SER A 244 -11.10 2.98 -15.77
N HIS A 245 -11.00 3.53 -16.98
CA HIS A 245 -11.96 4.52 -17.50
C HIS A 245 -13.43 4.07 -17.49
N GLU A 246 -13.68 2.76 -17.32
CA GLU A 246 -15.01 2.14 -17.26
C GLU A 246 -15.49 1.88 -15.82
N ASN A 247 -14.61 2.00 -14.82
CA ASN A 247 -14.86 1.61 -13.44
C ASN A 247 -14.40 2.74 -12.50
N THR A 248 -15.35 3.46 -11.90
CA THR A 248 -15.04 4.53 -10.92
C THR A 248 -15.03 4.00 -9.48
N LYS A 249 -14.70 2.71 -9.29
CA LYS A 249 -14.77 2.09 -7.97
C LYS A 249 -13.53 2.44 -7.14
N PRO A 250 -13.70 2.71 -5.84
CA PRO A 250 -12.56 2.88 -4.96
C PRO A 250 -11.76 1.55 -4.91
N PRO A 251 -10.41 1.59 -4.94
CA PRO A 251 -9.60 0.38 -4.90
C PRO A 251 -9.80 -0.33 -3.55
N PRO A 252 -9.64 -1.65 -3.50
CA PRO A 252 -9.71 -2.41 -2.26
C PRO A 252 -8.74 -1.86 -1.20
N VAL A 253 -9.11 -1.95 0.07
CA VAL A 253 -8.32 -1.49 1.22
C VAL A 253 -6.97 -2.23 1.29
N TRP A 254 -6.94 -3.52 0.99
CA TRP A 254 -5.74 -4.37 1.04
C TRP A 254 -4.63 -3.89 0.10
N THR A 255 -4.97 -3.17 -0.98
CA THR A 255 -3.96 -2.57 -1.88
C THR A 255 -3.18 -1.44 -1.20
N ALA A 256 -3.85 -0.67 -0.32
CA ALA A 256 -3.20 0.34 0.51
C ALA A 256 -2.34 -0.30 1.60
N PHE A 257 -2.77 -1.43 2.16
CA PHE A 257 -1.94 -2.24 3.06
C PHE A 257 -0.66 -2.73 2.36
N ALA A 258 -0.76 -3.30 1.15
CA ALA A 258 0.40 -3.76 0.39
C ALA A 258 1.41 -2.63 0.12
N ALA A 259 0.93 -1.45 -0.29
CA ALA A 259 1.79 -0.27 -0.46
C ALA A 259 2.41 0.21 0.86
N GLN A 260 1.71 0.12 1.99
CA GLN A 260 2.27 0.46 3.29
C GLN A 260 3.35 -0.53 3.73
N ILE A 261 3.15 -1.82 3.48
CA ILE A 261 4.14 -2.86 3.76
C ILE A 261 5.41 -2.62 2.94
N TYR A 262 5.26 -2.29 1.66
CA TYR A 262 6.36 -1.89 0.80
C TYR A 262 7.20 -0.75 1.42
N PHE A 263 6.56 0.33 1.89
CA PHE A 263 7.27 1.43 2.57
C PHE A 263 7.99 0.98 3.83
N ASN A 264 7.33 0.20 4.69
CA ASN A 264 7.92 -0.27 5.94
C ASN A 264 9.19 -1.09 5.67
N ILE A 265 9.16 -1.96 4.67
CA ILE A 265 10.30 -2.80 4.29
C ILE A 265 11.41 -1.94 3.67
N LEU A 266 11.09 -1.09 2.70
CA LEU A 266 12.06 -0.23 2.04
C LEU A 266 12.81 0.67 3.02
N TYR A 267 12.13 1.19 4.05
CA TYR A 267 12.74 2.08 5.03
C TYR A 267 13.42 1.38 6.20
N SER A 268 13.04 0.12 6.49
CA SER A 268 13.67 -0.67 7.56
C SER A 268 14.87 -1.47 7.08
N THR A 269 15.05 -1.63 5.76
CA THR A 269 16.15 -2.40 5.17
C THR A 269 17.13 -1.48 4.44
N LYS A 270 18.40 -1.92 4.33
CA LYS A 270 19.37 -1.22 3.49
C LYS A 270 18.98 -1.42 2.03
N VAL A 271 18.69 -0.32 1.33
CA VAL A 271 18.35 -0.34 -0.11
C VAL A 271 19.42 -1.10 -0.91
N GLY A 272 18.99 -2.09 -1.68
CA GLY A 272 19.85 -2.96 -2.46
C GLY A 272 20.40 -4.20 -1.73
N ALA A 273 20.22 -4.35 -0.41
CA ALA A 273 20.70 -5.53 0.31
C ALA A 273 20.04 -6.83 -0.18
N GLY A 274 18.72 -6.82 -0.37
CA GLY A 274 18.00 -7.98 -0.92
C GLY A 274 18.48 -8.35 -2.33
N TRP A 275 18.72 -7.35 -3.17
CA TRP A 275 19.29 -7.53 -4.50
C TRP A 275 20.71 -8.12 -4.47
N GLU A 276 21.57 -7.64 -3.58
CA GLU A 276 22.91 -8.20 -3.37
C GLU A 276 22.85 -9.66 -2.93
N GLN A 277 21.95 -9.99 -1.99
CA GLN A 277 21.74 -11.36 -1.54
C GLN A 277 21.26 -12.27 -2.67
N MET A 278 20.26 -11.84 -3.46
CA MET A 278 19.78 -12.61 -4.60
C MET A 278 20.90 -12.88 -5.62
N ARG A 279 21.74 -11.88 -5.94
CA ARG A 279 22.89 -12.05 -6.84
C ARG A 279 23.88 -13.10 -6.31
N ASN A 280 24.20 -13.03 -5.02
CA ASN A 280 25.13 -13.96 -4.39
C ASN A 280 24.57 -15.39 -4.36
N THR A 281 23.27 -15.55 -4.07
CA THR A 281 22.57 -16.83 -4.11
C THR A 281 22.53 -17.40 -5.52
N ALA A 282 22.12 -16.62 -6.52
CA ALA A 282 22.09 -17.04 -7.92
C ALA A 282 23.47 -17.46 -8.43
N ALA A 283 24.53 -16.70 -8.10
CA ALA A 283 25.90 -17.05 -8.46
C ALA A 283 26.35 -18.37 -7.81
N SER A 284 25.96 -18.61 -6.55
CA SER A 284 26.28 -19.85 -5.83
C SER A 284 25.55 -21.06 -6.45
N LEU A 285 24.26 -20.91 -6.74
CA LEU A 285 23.46 -21.95 -7.42
C LEU A 285 23.98 -22.22 -8.83
N GLN A 286 24.42 -21.18 -9.56
CA GLN A 286 24.99 -21.36 -10.90
C GLN A 286 26.29 -22.16 -10.87
N ARG A 287 27.16 -21.95 -9.87
CA ARG A 287 28.37 -22.79 -9.69
C ARG A 287 27.99 -24.24 -9.46
N TYR A 288 26.95 -24.50 -8.67
CA TYR A 288 26.46 -25.85 -8.41
C TYR A 288 25.91 -26.51 -9.69
N VAL A 289 25.11 -25.79 -10.48
CA VAL A 289 24.60 -26.25 -11.79
C VAL A 289 25.75 -26.58 -12.74
N ASN A 290 26.78 -25.74 -12.78
CA ASN A 290 27.94 -25.94 -13.66
C ASN A 290 28.77 -27.18 -13.24
N ALA A 291 28.87 -27.45 -11.94
CA ALA A 291 29.57 -28.62 -11.42
C ALA A 291 28.79 -29.93 -11.63
N HIS A 292 27.45 -29.88 -11.61
CA HIS A 292 26.58 -31.06 -11.70
C HIS A 292 25.48 -30.92 -12.77
N PRO A 293 25.84 -30.74 -14.06
CA PRO A 293 24.88 -30.35 -15.10
C PRO A 293 23.77 -31.38 -15.35
N GLN A 294 24.05 -32.67 -15.15
CA GLN A 294 23.08 -33.76 -15.38
C GLN A 294 22.08 -33.93 -14.23
N ALA A 295 22.42 -33.46 -13.02
CA ALA A 295 21.57 -33.59 -11.82
C ALA A 295 20.68 -32.36 -11.59
N CYS A 296 20.90 -31.26 -12.32
CA CYS A 296 20.33 -29.94 -12.00
C CYS A 296 19.48 -29.33 -13.12
N THR A 297 18.85 -30.14 -13.98
CA THR A 297 18.06 -29.66 -15.13
C THR A 297 16.99 -28.65 -14.74
N ASN A 298 16.25 -28.91 -13.65
CA ASN A 298 15.19 -28.00 -13.18
C ASN A 298 15.77 -26.68 -12.64
N LEU A 299 16.85 -26.76 -11.85
CA LEU A 299 17.51 -25.57 -11.30
C LEU A 299 18.09 -24.69 -12.41
N LYS A 300 18.63 -25.30 -13.48
CA LYS A 300 19.11 -24.58 -14.67
C LYS A 300 17.98 -23.82 -15.37
N THR A 301 16.79 -24.42 -15.47
CA THR A 301 15.60 -23.77 -16.05
C THR A 301 15.16 -22.58 -15.21
N VAL A 302 15.11 -22.73 -13.88
CA VAL A 302 14.72 -21.65 -12.95
C VAL A 302 15.74 -20.51 -12.92
N LEU A 303 17.04 -20.81 -12.96
CA LEU A 303 18.09 -19.78 -12.93
C LEU A 303 18.20 -18.96 -14.22
N LYS A 304 17.77 -19.52 -15.37
CA LYS A 304 17.89 -18.84 -16.67
C LYS A 304 17.27 -17.42 -16.67
N PRO A 305 15.98 -17.23 -16.34
CA PRO A 305 15.38 -15.89 -16.33
C PRO A 305 16.02 -14.96 -15.28
N VAL A 306 16.44 -15.50 -14.13
CA VAL A 306 17.15 -14.73 -13.11
C VAL A 306 18.47 -14.20 -13.67
N ASN A 307 19.28 -15.06 -14.30
CA ASN A 307 20.55 -14.68 -14.89
C ASN A 307 20.41 -13.68 -16.04
N GLU A 308 19.33 -13.76 -16.82
CA GLU A 308 19.03 -12.77 -17.87
C GLU A 308 18.79 -11.39 -17.25
N ILE A 309 18.02 -11.31 -16.16
CA ILE A 309 17.83 -10.07 -15.39
C ILE A 309 19.16 -9.58 -14.82
N LEU A 310 19.97 -10.46 -14.23
CA LEU A 310 21.26 -10.10 -13.64
C LEU A 310 22.24 -9.55 -14.70
N ALA A 311 22.25 -10.15 -15.90
CA ALA A 311 23.17 -9.78 -16.98
C ALA A 311 22.86 -8.41 -17.60
N ALA A 312 21.57 -8.09 -17.76
CA ALA A 312 21.14 -6.81 -18.31
C ALA A 312 19.79 -6.43 -17.71
N ASP A 313 19.73 -5.28 -17.03
CA ASP A 313 18.46 -4.77 -16.52
C ASP A 313 17.51 -4.46 -17.68
N PRO A 314 16.45 -5.27 -17.88
CA PRO A 314 15.55 -5.06 -19.00
C PRO A 314 14.73 -3.78 -18.83
N ILE A 315 14.44 -3.36 -17.60
CA ILE A 315 13.70 -2.13 -17.31
C ILE A 315 14.57 -0.92 -17.60
N ALA A 316 15.83 -0.90 -17.16
CA ALA A 316 16.75 0.17 -17.52
C ALA A 316 16.92 0.29 -19.04
N THR A 317 17.02 -0.83 -19.74
CA THR A 317 17.13 -0.86 -21.21
C THR A 317 15.92 -0.21 -21.86
N MET A 318 14.70 -0.61 -21.46
CA MET A 318 13.45 -0.01 -21.96
C MET A 318 13.36 1.49 -21.61
N ARG A 319 13.71 1.88 -20.39
CA ARG A 319 13.67 3.28 -19.92
C ARG A 319 14.64 4.18 -20.67
N ARG A 320 15.86 3.70 -20.96
CA ARG A 320 16.85 4.44 -21.77
C ARG A 320 16.40 4.60 -23.21
N ALA A 321 15.78 3.58 -23.80
CA ALA A 321 15.20 3.67 -25.15
C ALA A 321 14.13 4.76 -25.24
N LEU A 322 13.43 5.06 -24.14
CA LEU A 322 12.46 6.15 -24.02
C LEU A 322 13.08 7.50 -23.59
N GLY A 323 14.41 7.61 -23.50
CA GLY A 323 15.08 8.83 -23.07
C GLY A 323 14.94 9.16 -21.58
N SER A 324 14.48 8.22 -20.75
CA SER A 324 14.37 8.44 -19.31
C SER A 324 15.70 8.25 -18.60
N LYS A 325 16.00 9.15 -17.65
CA LYS A 325 17.12 8.98 -16.71
C LYS A 325 16.73 7.95 -15.66
N TYR A 326 17.15 6.70 -15.86
CA TYR A 326 16.84 5.58 -14.98
C TYR A 326 18.12 5.01 -14.39
N THR A 327 18.09 4.68 -13.09
CA THR A 327 19.22 4.04 -12.40
C THR A 327 19.08 2.53 -12.52
N ASP A 328 20.14 1.84 -12.90
CA ASP A 328 20.11 0.40 -13.13
C ASP A 328 19.65 -0.36 -11.88
N TYR A 329 18.81 -1.36 -12.14
CA TYR A 329 18.22 -2.27 -11.18
C TYR A 329 17.37 -1.57 -10.11
N THR A 330 16.86 -0.36 -10.36
CA THR A 330 16.06 0.39 -9.37
C THR A 330 14.92 -0.45 -8.78
N ILE A 331 14.12 -1.10 -9.63
CA ILE A 331 12.99 -1.92 -9.17
C ILE A 331 13.43 -3.04 -8.22
N TRP A 332 14.53 -3.72 -8.52
CA TRP A 332 15.03 -4.84 -7.74
C TRP A 332 15.70 -4.37 -6.46
N ARG A 333 16.49 -3.29 -6.54
CA ARG A 333 17.15 -2.69 -5.38
C ARG A 333 16.17 -2.12 -4.37
N ARG A 334 15.02 -1.64 -4.83
CA ARG A 334 13.98 -1.02 -4.00
C ARG A 334 12.81 -1.96 -3.69
N ASN A 335 12.78 -3.18 -4.21
CA ASN A 335 11.78 -4.19 -3.87
C ASN A 335 12.46 -5.48 -3.39
N PRO A 336 12.90 -5.53 -2.11
CA PRO A 336 13.61 -6.68 -1.57
C PRO A 336 12.71 -7.93 -1.47
N THR A 337 11.40 -7.77 -1.36
CA THR A 337 10.44 -8.89 -1.36
C THR A 337 10.51 -9.68 -2.67
N THR A 338 10.56 -9.02 -3.83
CA THR A 338 10.74 -9.71 -5.11
C THR A 338 12.08 -10.44 -5.20
N CYS A 339 13.11 -9.96 -4.49
CA CYS A 339 14.44 -10.57 -4.54
C CYS A 339 14.57 -11.85 -3.70
N GLY A 340 13.65 -12.10 -2.76
CA GLY A 340 13.61 -13.33 -1.97
C GLY A 340 12.71 -14.41 -2.55
N LEU A 341 11.90 -14.06 -3.53
CA LEU A 341 11.06 -14.97 -4.29
C LEU A 341 11.86 -15.58 -5.45
#